data_AF-A0A7S0MI00-F1
#
_entry.id   AF-A0A7S0MI00-F1
#
_cell.length_a   1.000
_cell.length_b   1.000
_cell.length_c   1.000
_cell.angle_alpha   90.00
_cell.angle_beta   90.00
_cell.angle_gamma   90.00
#
_symmetry.space_group_name_H-M   'P 1'
#
loop_
_entity.id
_entity.type
_entity.pdbx_description
1 polymer ?
#
loop_
_entity_poly.entity_id
_entity_poly.type
_entity_poly.pdbx_seq_one_letter_code
_entity_poly.pdbx_strand_id
1 'polypeptide(L)'
;TLGRVLYGYFGDRSYPGDWVRAQLRLTARGSFPYVDPVLFDRLGTGYLRPFELATLRLQNMVTILGNWNRLIPANQDLVVQQGATLVWEGQTAVWRQDDTGILGYASLEDAVAAAAAARFDIILM
;
A
#
# COMPACT_ATOMS: atom_id res chain seq x y z
N THR A 1 -2.92 0.49 -11.16
CA THR A 1 -3.44 1.22 -12.34
C THR A 1 -3.58 2.71 -12.03
N LEU A 2 -3.69 3.57 -13.05
CA LEU A 2 -3.79 5.03 -12.90
C LEU A 2 -4.95 5.45 -11.97
N GLY A 3 -6.07 4.73 -12.01
CA GLY A 3 -7.22 4.97 -11.11
C GLY A 3 -6.87 4.84 -9.63
N ARG A 4 -5.97 3.92 -9.24
CA ARG A 4 -5.49 3.82 -7.84
C ARG A 4 -4.59 4.99 -7.44
N VAL A 5 -3.92 5.62 -8.40
CA VAL A 5 -3.14 6.84 -8.15
C VAL A 5 -4.09 8.02 -7.92
N LEU A 6 -5.09 8.18 -8.79
CA LEU A 6 -6.13 9.21 -8.63
C LEU A 6 -6.92 9.03 -7.33
N TYR A 7 -7.27 7.79 -6.98
CA TYR A 7 -7.89 7.44 -5.71
C TYR A 7 -7.08 7.92 -4.50
N GLY A 8 -5.76 7.74 -4.51
CA GLY A 8 -4.90 8.23 -3.45
C GLY A 8 -4.73 9.75 -3.40
N TYR A 9 -5.00 10.44 -4.52
CA TYR A 9 -4.96 11.90 -4.60
C TYR A 9 -6.25 12.53 -4.08
N PHE A 10 -7.42 12.00 -4.47
CA PHE A 10 -8.73 12.51 -4.08
C PHE A 10 -9.25 11.96 -2.75
N GLY A 11 -8.71 10.83 -2.28
CA GLY A 11 -9.19 10.17 -1.07
C GLY A 11 -10.51 9.42 -1.28
N ASP A 12 -11.02 8.83 -0.20
CA ASP A 12 -12.24 8.03 -0.18
C ASP A 12 -12.92 8.14 1.19
N ARG A 13 -14.15 8.65 1.19
CA ARG A 13 -14.96 8.85 2.41
C ARG A 13 -15.49 7.55 3.01
N SER A 14 -15.55 6.47 2.23
CA SER A 14 -16.01 5.15 2.67
C SER A 14 -14.89 4.29 3.25
N TYR A 15 -13.63 4.65 3.00
CA TYR A 15 -12.48 3.85 3.40
C TYR A 15 -11.92 4.29 4.76
N PRO A 16 -11.69 3.36 5.71
CA PRO A 16 -11.10 3.69 7.01
C PRO A 16 -9.62 4.07 6.85
N GLY A 17 -9.32 5.37 6.96
CA GLY A 17 -7.98 5.93 6.72
C GLY A 17 -6.94 5.67 7.82
N ASP A 18 -7.30 5.00 8.91
CA ASP A 18 -6.45 4.84 10.10
C ASP A 18 -5.15 4.09 9.82
N TRP A 19 -5.18 3.08 8.95
CA TRP A 19 -3.98 2.36 8.53
C TRP A 19 -2.99 3.27 7.79
N VAL A 20 -3.45 4.08 6.83
CA VAL A 20 -2.59 5.02 6.09
C VAL A 20 -1.95 5.99 7.07
N ARG A 21 -2.74 6.46 8.03
CA ARG A 21 -2.27 7.39 9.05
C ARG A 21 -1.22 6.77 9.96
N ALA A 22 -1.42 5.53 10.40
CA ALA A 22 -0.44 4.79 11.18
C ALA A 22 0.87 4.62 10.40
N GLN A 23 0.78 4.21 9.13
CA GLN A 23 1.94 4.05 8.25
C GLN A 23 2.67 5.37 8.01
N LEU A 24 1.94 6.46 7.72
CA LEU A 24 2.54 7.77 7.59
C LEU A 24 3.27 8.19 8.85
N ARG A 25 2.79 7.89 10.07
CA ARG A 25 3.52 8.21 11.31
C ARG A 25 4.81 7.41 11.46
N LEU A 26 4.79 6.15 11.07
CA LEU A 26 5.97 5.26 11.11
C LEU A 26 7.01 5.71 10.09
N THR A 27 6.58 5.94 8.84
CA THR A 27 7.45 6.29 7.72
C THR A 27 7.89 7.76 7.76
N ALA A 28 7.08 8.68 8.27
CA ALA A 28 7.41 10.11 8.28
C ALA A 28 8.68 10.43 9.10
N ARG A 29 9.01 9.68 10.15
CA ARG A 29 10.22 9.98 10.94
C ARG A 29 11.50 9.77 10.10
N GLY A 30 12.03 10.86 9.53
CA GLY A 30 13.27 10.87 8.75
C GLY A 30 13.11 10.61 7.25
N SER A 31 11.89 10.50 6.72
CA SER A 31 11.67 10.37 5.27
C SER A 31 11.44 11.72 4.59
N PHE A 32 11.87 11.82 3.34
CA PHE A 32 11.49 12.91 2.45
C PHE A 32 10.35 12.43 1.53
N PRO A 33 9.27 13.22 1.33
CA PRO A 33 8.93 14.42 2.08
C PRO A 33 8.36 14.08 3.47
N TYR A 34 8.80 14.84 4.48
CA TYR A 34 8.18 14.79 5.79
C TYR A 34 6.87 15.56 5.77
N VAL A 35 5.77 14.87 6.07
CA VAL A 35 4.46 15.48 6.25
C VAL A 35 3.87 14.90 7.52
N ASP A 36 3.65 15.75 8.52
CA ASP A 36 2.94 15.32 9.73
C ASP A 36 1.50 14.93 9.36
N PRO A 37 1.04 13.70 9.68
CA PRO A 37 -0.32 13.26 9.38
C PRO A 37 -1.43 14.13 9.98
N VAL A 38 -1.12 14.96 10.99
CA VAL A 38 -2.04 15.95 11.56
C VAL A 38 -2.40 17.04 10.53
N LEU A 39 -1.52 17.36 9.57
CA LEU A 39 -1.82 18.35 8.53
C LEU A 39 -3.04 17.98 7.68
N PHE A 40 -3.28 16.68 7.48
CA PHE A 40 -4.44 16.18 6.73
C PHE A 40 -5.75 16.28 7.52
N ASP A 41 -5.73 16.46 8.85
CA ASP A 41 -6.96 16.61 9.66
C ASP A 41 -7.79 17.84 9.23
N ARG A 42 -7.17 18.84 8.57
CA ARG A 42 -7.88 19.98 7.98
C ARG A 42 -8.88 19.59 6.89
N LEU A 43 -8.71 18.42 6.29
CA LEU A 43 -9.62 17.88 5.28
C LEU A 43 -10.76 17.06 5.92
N GLY A 44 -10.74 16.85 7.23
CA GLY A 44 -11.68 16.02 7.98
C GLY A 44 -10.99 14.82 8.62
N THR A 45 -11.77 13.92 9.23
CA THR A 45 -11.27 12.72 9.92
C THR A 45 -12.20 11.53 9.67
N GLY A 46 -11.73 10.31 9.95
CA GLY A 46 -12.53 9.08 9.84
C GLY A 46 -12.60 8.46 8.45
N TYR A 47 -11.79 8.95 7.50
CA TYR A 47 -11.75 8.41 6.14
C TYR A 47 -10.36 8.58 5.49
N LEU A 48 -10.16 8.00 4.30
CA LEU A 48 -8.93 8.19 3.53
C LEU A 48 -8.88 9.60 2.97
N ARG A 49 -8.03 10.48 3.51
CA ARG A 49 -8.00 11.87 3.08
C ARG A 49 -7.23 12.04 1.78
N PRO A 50 -7.58 13.09 1.01
CA PRO A 50 -6.80 13.48 -0.15
C PRO A 50 -5.30 13.55 0.18
N PHE A 51 -4.47 13.07 -0.74
CA PHE A 51 -3.00 13.06 -0.67
C PHE A 51 -2.33 12.18 0.41
N GLU A 52 -3.05 11.62 1.39
CA GLU A 52 -2.40 10.78 2.41
C GLU A 52 -1.74 9.55 1.78
N LEU A 53 -2.48 8.82 0.95
CA LEU A 53 -1.98 7.63 0.28
C LEU A 53 -0.89 7.98 -0.74
N ALA A 54 -1.03 9.10 -1.45
CA ALA A 54 0.00 9.57 -2.38
C ALA A 54 1.31 9.92 -1.66
N THR A 55 1.22 10.55 -0.48
CA THR A 55 2.37 10.90 0.35
C THR A 55 3.08 9.65 0.86
N LEU A 56 2.32 8.66 1.35
CA LEU A 56 2.88 7.39 1.79
C LEU A 56 3.65 6.68 0.66
N ARG A 57 3.06 6.65 -0.55
CA ARG A 57 3.70 6.05 -1.73
C ARG A 57 4.97 6.79 -2.14
N LEU A 58 4.97 8.11 -2.04
CA LEU A 58 6.15 8.91 -2.33
C LEU A 58 7.26 8.66 -1.32
N GLN A 59 6.96 8.62 -0.01
CA GLN A 59 7.94 8.27 1.03
C GLN A 59 8.53 6.87 0.82
N ASN A 60 7.69 5.89 0.43
CA ASN A 60 8.15 4.55 0.09
C ASN A 60 9.08 4.59 -1.14
N MET A 61 8.72 5.31 -2.21
CA MET A 61 9.58 5.46 -3.38
C MET A 61 10.94 6.07 -3.02
N VAL A 62 10.96 7.14 -2.22
CA VAL A 62 12.21 7.79 -1.80
C VAL A 62 13.09 6.82 -1.01
N THR A 63 12.49 6.00 -0.14
CA THR A 63 13.21 4.96 0.61
C THR A 63 13.81 3.88 -0.30
N ILE A 64 13.04 3.43 -1.29
CA ILE A 64 13.48 2.43 -2.29
C ILE A 64 14.62 2.98 -3.14
N LEU A 65 14.47 4.19 -3.67
CA LEU A 65 15.49 4.85 -4.50
C LEU A 65 16.77 5.13 -3.69
N GLY A 66 16.64 5.53 -2.42
CA GLY A 66 17.78 5.74 -1.53
C GLY A 66 18.55 4.45 -1.21
N ASN A 67 17.87 3.30 -1.19
CA ASN A 67 18.48 2.00 -0.97
C ASN A 67 18.64 1.18 -2.25
N TRP A 68 18.54 1.81 -3.43
CA TRP A 68 18.44 1.12 -4.72
C TRP A 68 19.50 0.03 -4.84
N ASN A 69 20.78 0.38 -4.71
CA ASN A 69 21.91 -0.55 -4.84
C ASN A 69 21.89 -1.78 -3.90
N ARG A 70 21.12 -1.74 -2.81
CA ARG A 70 20.93 -2.88 -1.89
C ARG A 70 19.71 -3.72 -2.24
N LEU A 71 18.73 -3.13 -2.92
CA LEU A 71 17.45 -3.74 -3.24
C LEU A 71 17.40 -4.34 -4.66
N ILE A 72 18.20 -3.82 -5.59
CA ILE A 72 18.37 -4.42 -6.93
C ILE A 72 19.29 -5.66 -6.85
N PRO A 73 18.91 -6.77 -7.51
CA PRO A 73 19.78 -7.94 -7.65
C PRO A 73 21.01 -7.62 -8.52
N ALA A 74 22.11 -8.34 -8.30
CA ALA A 74 23.32 -8.15 -9.09
C ALA A 74 23.11 -8.40 -10.60
N ASN A 75 22.16 -9.27 -10.96
CA ASN A 75 21.75 -9.49 -12.33
C ASN A 75 20.67 -8.47 -12.75
N GLN A 76 21.02 -7.58 -13.68
CA GLN A 76 20.15 -6.49 -14.16
C GLN A 76 19.04 -6.96 -15.11
N ASP A 77 19.11 -8.20 -15.61
CA ASP A 77 18.04 -8.79 -16.44
C ASP A 77 16.84 -9.23 -15.60
N LEU A 78 16.98 -9.24 -14.26
CA LEU A 78 15.91 -9.61 -13.35
C LEU A 78 15.14 -8.37 -12.89
N VAL A 79 13.83 -8.38 -13.11
CA VAL A 79 12.91 -7.38 -12.55
C VAL A 79 12.50 -7.83 -11.16
N VAL A 80 12.83 -7.02 -10.13
CA VAL A 80 12.37 -7.27 -8.76
C VAL A 80 11.12 -6.47 -8.45
N GLN A 81 10.07 -7.18 -8.05
CA GLN A 81 8.92 -6.61 -7.37
C GLN A 81 9.13 -6.79 -5.87
N GLN A 82 9.21 -5.70 -5.10
CA GLN A 82 9.17 -5.79 -3.64
C GLN A 82 7.76 -6.18 -3.21
N GLY A 83 7.54 -7.49 -3.03
CA GLY A 83 6.30 -8.07 -2.49
C GLY A 83 6.49 -8.77 -1.14
N ALA A 84 7.74 -8.93 -0.70
CA ALA A 84 8.10 -9.47 0.60
C ALA A 84 9.55 -9.14 0.92
N THR A 85 9.88 -9.00 2.20
CA THR A 85 11.25 -9.01 2.71
C THR A 85 11.47 -10.30 3.49
N LEU A 86 12.50 -11.05 3.13
CA LEU A 86 12.95 -12.22 3.88
C LEU A 86 14.37 -11.98 4.37
N VAL A 87 14.60 -12.18 5.66
CA VAL A 87 15.94 -12.21 6.25
C VAL A 87 16.31 -13.66 6.48
N TRP A 88 17.48 -14.04 5.98
CA TRP A 88 18.01 -15.41 6.04
C TRP A 88 19.24 -15.43 6.95
N GLU A 89 19.33 -16.48 7.76
CA GLU A 89 20.54 -16.86 8.50
C GLU A 89 20.93 -18.26 8.04
N GLY A 90 21.94 -18.33 7.17
CA GLY A 90 22.31 -19.58 6.49
C GLY A 90 21.17 -20.11 5.62
N GLN A 91 20.71 -21.32 5.91
CA GLN A 91 19.61 -21.97 5.19
C GLN A 91 18.23 -21.71 5.82
N THR A 92 18.18 -20.91 6.89
CA THR A 92 16.95 -20.69 7.67
C THR A 92 16.44 -19.28 7.45
N ALA A 93 15.16 -19.13 7.11
CA ALA A 93 14.50 -17.83 7.09
C ALA A 93 14.15 -17.44 8.53
N VAL A 94 14.86 -16.44 9.08
CA VAL A 94 14.68 -15.97 10.46
C VAL A 94 13.60 -14.89 10.59
N TRP A 95 13.29 -14.20 9.49
CA TRP A 95 12.23 -13.20 9.48
C TRP A 95 11.63 -13.07 8.08
N ARG A 96 10.31 -12.95 8.03
CA ARG A 96 9.54 -12.79 6.79
C ARG A 96 8.46 -11.75 7.01
N GLN A 97 8.51 -10.70 6.21
CA GLN A 97 7.45 -9.71 6.08
C GLN A 97 6.96 -9.76 4.64
N ASP A 98 5.80 -10.36 4.42
CA ASP A 98 5.11 -10.26 3.14
C ASP A 98 4.47 -8.86 3.05
N ASP A 99 4.75 -8.14 1.98
CA ASP A 99 4.07 -6.89 1.70
C ASP A 99 2.61 -7.21 1.37
N THR A 100 1.69 -6.67 2.17
CA THR A 100 0.25 -6.85 1.93
C THR A 100 -0.22 -6.09 0.69
N GLY A 101 0.63 -5.21 0.15
CA GLY A 101 0.43 -4.48 -1.09
C GLY A 101 -0.66 -3.42 -1.00
N ILE A 102 -0.38 -2.24 -1.57
CA ILE A 102 -1.41 -1.31 -2.08
C ILE A 102 -2.16 -1.91 -3.30
N LEU A 103 -1.75 -3.11 -3.74
CA LEU A 103 -2.29 -3.92 -4.83
C LEU A 103 -2.46 -5.37 -4.39
N GLY A 104 -3.17 -5.62 -3.27
CA GLY A 104 -3.67 -6.95 -2.98
C GLY A 104 -4.79 -7.33 -3.95
N TYR A 105 -4.64 -8.44 -4.66
CA TYR A 105 -5.79 -9.12 -5.27
C TYR A 105 -6.38 -10.07 -4.24
N ALA A 106 -7.71 -10.11 -4.12
CA ALA A 106 -8.38 -11.12 -3.32
C ALA A 106 -8.06 -12.51 -3.88
N SER A 107 -7.96 -13.52 -3.01
CA SER A 107 -7.92 -14.91 -3.47
C SER A 107 -9.18 -15.21 -4.29
N LEU A 108 -9.09 -16.16 -5.23
CA LEU A 108 -10.26 -16.53 -6.05
C LEU A 108 -11.40 -17.00 -5.14
N GLU A 109 -11.06 -17.69 -4.06
CA GLU A 109 -11.98 -18.19 -3.06
C GLU A 109 -12.71 -17.05 -2.34
N ASP A 110 -11.99 -16.01 -1.91
CA ASP A 110 -12.58 -14.82 -1.28
C ASP A 110 -13.43 -14.02 -2.27
N ALA A 111 -13.01 -13.93 -3.53
CA ALA A 111 -13.75 -13.25 -4.58
C ALA A 111 -15.07 -13.98 -4.92
N VAL A 112 -15.05 -15.32 -4.97
CA VAL A 112 -16.23 -16.15 -5.21
C VAL A 112 -17.18 -16.10 -4.02
N ALA A 113 -16.67 -16.16 -2.79
CA ALA A 113 -17.49 -16.03 -1.58
C ALA A 113 -18.18 -14.66 -1.50
N ALA A 114 -17.47 -13.58 -1.82
CA ALA A 114 -18.04 -12.23 -1.87
C ALA A 114 -19.10 -12.08 -2.98
N ALA A 115 -18.86 -12.67 -4.16
CA ALA A 115 -19.83 -12.67 -5.26
C ALA A 115 -21.08 -13.49 -4.94
N ALA A 116 -20.94 -14.62 -4.25
CA ALA A 116 -22.08 -15.46 -3.83
C ALA A 116 -22.91 -14.82 -2.71
N ALA A 117 -22.27 -14.01 -1.86
CA ALA A 117 -22.95 -13.24 -0.79
C ALA A 117 -23.69 -12.00 -1.32
N ALA A 118 -23.33 -11.50 -2.50
CA ALA A 118 -24.04 -10.41 -3.16
C ALA A 118 -25.35 -10.95 -3.78
N ARG A 119 -26.50 -10.53 -3.25
CA ARG A 119 -27.79 -10.76 -3.92
C ARG A 119 -27.85 -9.91 -5.19
N PHE A 120 -27.77 -10.56 -6.33
CA PHE A 120 -28.08 -9.93 -7.61
C PHE A 120 -29.56 -10.16 -7.91
N ASP A 121 -30.37 -9.10 -7.89
CA ASP A 121 -31.72 -9.15 -8.45
C ASP A 121 -31.59 -9.21 -9.97
N ILE A 122 -31.78 -10.40 -10.53
CA ILE A 122 -31.84 -10.60 -11.97
C ILE A 122 -33.17 -10.00 -12.44
N ILE A 123 -33.12 -8.80 -13.03
CA ILE A 123 -34.21 -8.26 -13.83
C ILE A 123 -34.15 -8.97 -15.18
N LEU A 124 -34.97 -10.02 -15.34
CA LEU A 124 -35.29 -10.59 -16.65
C LEU A 124 -36.25 -9.62 -17.35
N MET A 125 -35.82 -9.07 -18.48
CA MET A 125 -36.66 -8.36 -19.44
C MET A 125 -36.87 -9.23 -20.68
#